data_AF-H9VYQ5-F1
#
_entry.id   AF-H9VYQ5-F1
#
_cell.length_a   1.000
_cell.length_b   1.000
_cell.length_c   1.000
_cell.angle_alpha   90.00
_cell.angle_beta   90.00
_cell.angle_gamma   90.00
#
_symmetry.space_group_name_H-M   'P 1'
#
loop_
_entity.id
_entity.type
_entity.pdbx_description
1 polymer ?
#
loop_
_entity_poly.entity_id
_entity_poly.type
_entity_poly.pdbx_seq_one_letter_code
_entity_poly.pdbx_strand_id
1 'polypeptide(L)' 'GKVDDVVIYKHGEKSAQVLEASGFGNLTFKSYKGLGHYTIPEETEDVCRWLSVNLGLEGTRS' A
#
# COMPACT_ATOMS: atom_id res chain seq x y z
N GLY A 1 1.49 -2.99 -9.91
CA GLY A 1 1.09 -1.58 -10.16
C GLY A 1 0.08 -1.47 -11.28
N LYS A 2 -0.09 -0.28 -11.90
CA LYS A 2 -1.10 -0.05 -12.95
C LYS A 2 -0.83 -0.80 -14.27
N VAL A 3 0.37 -1.38 -14.43
CA VAL A 3 0.81 -2.14 -15.61
C VAL A 3 1.21 -3.56 -15.18
N ASP A 4 0.59 -4.08 -14.12
CA ASP A 4 0.82 -5.47 -13.69
C ASP A 4 0.01 -6.41 -14.60
N ASP A 5 0.73 -7.11 -15.47
CA ASP A 5 0.18 -8.07 -16.44
C ASP A 5 -0.14 -9.45 -15.84
N VAL A 6 0.21 -9.69 -14.56
CA VAL A 6 0.00 -10.98 -13.85
C VAL A 6 -1.17 -10.89 -12.88
N VAL A 7 -1.26 -9.80 -12.11
CA VAL A 7 -2.41 -9.49 -11.25
C VAL A 7 -3.01 -8.17 -11.71
N ILE A 8 -4.10 -8.27 -12.48
CA ILE A 8 -4.81 -7.11 -13.01
C ILE A 8 -5.14 -6.15 -11.86
N TYR A 9 -4.70 -4.90 -11.96
CA TYR A 9 -4.91 -3.80 -11.00
C TYR A 9 -6.35 -3.71 -10.42
N LYS A 10 -7.35 -4.10 -11.22
CA LYS A 10 -8.76 -4.19 -10.81
C LYS A 10 -9.03 -5.14 -9.64
N HIS A 11 -8.20 -6.16 -9.42
CA HIS A 11 -8.32 -7.01 -8.22
C HIS A 11 -7.89 -6.26 -6.96
N GLY A 12 -6.82 -5.45 -7.02
CA GLY A 12 -6.39 -4.62 -5.90
C GLY A 12 -7.44 -3.56 -5.52
N GLU A 13 -8.03 -2.91 -6.53
CA GLU A 13 -9.10 -1.92 -6.33
C GLU A 13 -10.36 -2.54 -5.70
N LYS A 14 -10.82 -3.70 -6.21
CA LYS A 14 -11.97 -4.40 -5.63
C LYS A 14 -11.74 -4.85 -4.19
N SER A 15 -10.54 -5.35 -3.88
CA SER A 15 -10.21 -5.75 -2.51
C SER A 15 -10.21 -4.55 -1.55
N ALA A 16 -9.68 -3.40 -1.99
CA ALA A 16 -9.72 -2.17 -1.19
C ALA A 16 -11.17 -1.71 -0.91
N GLN A 17 -12.04 -1.75 -1.92
CA GLN A 17 -13.47 -1.40 -1.78
C GLN A 17 -14.21 -2.34 -0.83
N VAL A 18 -13.94 -3.65 -0.88
CA VAL A 18 -14.57 -4.64 0.03
C VAL A 18 -14.11 -4.42 1.47
N LEU A 19 -12.82 -4.13 1.68
CA LEU A 19 -12.29 -3.84 3.02
C LEU A 19 -12.88 -2.55 3.60
N GLU A 20 -13.00 -1.49 2.79
CA GLU A 20 -13.67 -0.25 3.20
C GLU A 20 -15.15 -0.51 3.57
N ALA A 21 -15.88 -1.23 2.72
CA ALA A 21 -17.29 -1.60 2.97
C ALA A 21 -17.47 -2.50 4.20
N SER A 22 -16.43 -3.24 4.61
CA SER A 22 -16.44 -4.12 5.79
C SER A 22 -16.12 -3.37 7.10
N GLY A 23 -15.94 -2.05 7.05
CA GLY A 23 -15.72 -1.21 8.23
C GLY A 23 -14.26 -0.97 8.60
N PHE A 24 -13.31 -1.33 7.73
CA PHE A 24 -11.90 -1.02 7.94
C PHE A 24 -11.62 0.45 7.56
N GLY A 25 -11.66 1.35 8.56
CA GLY A 25 -11.48 2.79 8.35
C GLY A 25 -10.02 3.25 8.15
N ASN A 26 -9.02 2.44 8.53
CA ASN A 26 -7.60 2.78 8.36
C ASN A 26 -7.00 2.04 7.16
N LEU A 27 -7.54 2.29 5.97
CA LEU A 27 -7.09 1.66 4.72
C LEU A 27 -6.42 2.70 3.82
N THR A 28 -5.21 2.38 3.35
CA THR A 28 -4.47 3.21 2.39
C THR A 28 -4.19 2.40 1.14
N PHE A 29 -4.88 2.72 0.05
CA PHE A 29 -4.61 2.14 -1.27
C PHE A 29 -3.73 3.10 -2.09
N LYS A 30 -2.42 2.85 -2.09
CA LYS A 30 -1.46 3.61 -2.91
C LYS A 30 -1.20 2.89 -4.23
N SER A 31 -1.36 3.60 -5.34
CA SER A 31 -1.05 3.07 -6.67
C SER A 31 0.17 3.78 -7.27
N TYR A 32 1.17 3.00 -7.70
CA TYR A 32 2.36 3.51 -8.39
C TYR A 32 2.16 3.44 -9.91
N LYS A 33 2.32 4.58 -10.59
CA LYS A 33 2.18 4.70 -12.06
C LYS A 33 3.36 4.02 -12.74
N GLY A 34 3.11 3.13 -13.72
CA GLY A 34 4.16 2.47 -14.50
C GLY A 34 4.84 1.27 -13.82
N LEU A 35 4.37 0.84 -12.65
CA LEU A 35 4.94 -0.31 -11.93
C LEU A 35 4.34 -1.64 -12.43
N GLY A 36 5.20 -2.51 -12.96
CA GLY A 36 4.88 -3.90 -13.35
C GLY A 36 4.85 -4.86 -12.14
N HIS A 37 5.18 -6.14 -12.35
CA HIS A 37 5.22 -7.18 -11.31
C HIS A 37 6.59 -7.24 -10.60
N TYR A 38 7.03 -6.11 -10.07
CA TYR A 38 8.25 -5.99 -9.29
C TYR A 38 8.11 -4.81 -8.33
N THR A 39 8.90 -4.83 -7.27
CA THR A 39 8.94 -3.75 -6.28
C THR A 39 9.87 -2.63 -6.72
N ILE A 40 9.57 -1.40 -6.32
CA ILE A 40 10.48 -0.25 -6.47
C ILE A 40 10.93 0.27 -5.10
N PRO A 41 12.11 0.93 -5.01
CA PRO A 41 12.59 1.50 -3.76
C PRO A 41 11.57 2.43 -3.08
N GLU A 42 10.81 3.19 -3.86
CA GLU A 42 9.77 4.11 -3.37
C GLU A 42 8.60 3.38 -2.71
N GLU A 43 8.22 2.20 -3.22
CA GLU A 43 7.20 1.35 -2.60
C GLU A 43 7.70 0.81 -1.26
N THR A 44 8.97 0.40 -1.21
CA THR A 44 9.58 -0.13 0.02
C THR A 44 9.70 0.96 1.07
N GLU A 45 10.05 2.20 0.68
CA GLU A 45 10.12 3.35 1.59
C GLU A 45 8.75 3.70 2.19
N ASP A 46 7.71 3.70 1.37
CA ASP A 46 6.34 3.94 1.82
C ASP A 46 5.86 2.85 2.80
N VAL A 47 6.22 1.59 2.57
CA VAL A 47 5.93 0.46 3.48
C VAL A 47 6.71 0.61 4.79
N CYS A 48 8.00 0.92 4.74
CA CYS A 48 8.82 1.17 5.92
C CYS A 48 8.23 2.29 6.78
N ARG A 49 7.81 3.40 6.15
CA ARG A 49 7.18 4.52 6.86
C ARG A 49 5.86 4.13 7.50
N TRP A 50 5.01 3.40 6.79
CA TRP A 50 3.73 2.94 7.33
C TRP A 50 3.95 2.00 8.53
N LEU A 51 4.91 1.08 8.45
CA LEU A 51 5.26 0.20 9.56
C LEU A 51 5.79 0.98 10.76
N SER A 52 6.70 1.94 10.56
CA SER A 52 7.25 2.74 11.65
C SER A 52 6.18 3.54 12.39
N VAL A 53 5.23 4.14 11.66
CA VAL A 53 4.11 4.89 12.25
C VAL A 53 3.15 3.97 13.02
N ASN A 54 2.76 2.83 12.45
CA ASN A 54 1.79 1.94 13.09
C ASN A 54 2.37 1.13 14.25
N LEU A 55 3.68 0.85 14.22
CA LEU A 55 4.37 0.15 15.30
C LEU A 55 4.97 1.09 16.37
N GLY A 56 4.82 2.41 16.20
CA GLY A 56 5.37 3.41 17.13
C GLY A 56 6.90 3.39 17.20
N LEU A 57 7.56 2.96 16.11
CA LEU A 57 9.03 2.90 16.00
C LEU A 57 9.64 4.24 15.59
N GLU A 58 8.80 5.24 15.32
CA GLU A 58 9.15 6.64 15.29
C GLU A 58 9.61 7.02 16.71
N GLY A 59 10.86 6.69 17.04
CA GLY A 59 11.41 6.83 18.38
C GLY A 59 11.08 8.21 18.94
N THR A 60 10.78 8.26 20.25
CA THR A 60 10.71 9.51 21.00
C THR A 60 11.96 10.33 20.68
N ARG A 61 11.81 11.34 19.83
CA ARG A 61 12.81 12.40 19.68
C ARG A 61 12.79 13.15 21.00
N SER A 62 13.64 12.70 21.92
CA SER A 62 13.94 13.41 23.16
C SER A 62 14.92 14.55 22.91
#